data_AF-A0A6L9KXU9-F1
#
_entry.id   AF-A0A6L9KXU9-F1
#
_cell.length_a   1.000
_cell.length_b   1.000
_cell.length_c   1.000
_cell.angle_alpha   90.00
_cell.angle_beta   90.00
_cell.angle_gamma   90.00
#
_symmetry.space_group_name_H-M   'P 1'
#
loop_
_entity.id
_entity.type
_entity.pdbx_description
1 polymer ?
#
loop_
_entity_poly.entity_id
_entity_poly.type
_entity_poly.pdbx_seq_one_letter_code
_entity_poly.pdbx_strand_id
1 'polypeptide(L)'
;MAIELEKYQDILDELGEHASEVLRASWGEAARVFSPRGLEAYLHGATGLKSLGRGTDLVLSFIQSAPAVTRELGEDAVSDLLAAAIKMYSKTSATVISLVFSSSPIAASRLGDPELFRGYLHLIDTLLAQA
;
A
#
# COMPACT_ATOMS: atom_id res chain seq x y z
N MET A 1 21.45 5.68 7.20
CA MET A 1 21.03 5.44 8.60
C MET A 1 19.83 4.51 8.52
N ALA A 2 19.95 3.25 8.93
CA ALA A 2 18.82 2.32 8.85
C ALA A 2 17.82 2.69 9.94
N ILE A 3 16.56 2.94 9.58
CA ILE A 3 15.49 3.11 10.54
C ILE A 3 15.16 1.71 11.07
N GLU A 4 15.25 1.53 12.39
CA GLU A 4 14.98 0.26 13.06
C GLU A 4 13.47 0.05 13.16
N LEU A 5 12.99 -1.11 12.69
CA LEU A 5 11.57 -1.47 12.73
C LEU A 5 11.08 -1.64 14.17
N GLU A 6 11.98 -2.01 15.07
CA GLU A 6 11.75 -2.22 16.50
C GLU A 6 11.21 -0.96 17.20
N LYS A 7 11.43 0.23 16.63
CA LYS A 7 10.85 1.49 17.13
C LYS A 7 9.34 1.58 16.97
N TYR A 8 8.76 0.72 16.14
CA TYR A 8 7.33 0.70 15.83
C TYR A 8 6.63 -0.52 16.42
N GLN A 9 7.11 -1.05 17.54
CA GLN A 9 6.56 -2.26 18.16
C GLN A 9 5.04 -2.17 18.43
N ASP A 10 4.55 -1.01 18.88
CA ASP A 10 3.10 -0.79 19.09
C ASP A 10 2.29 -0.99 17.80
N ILE A 11 2.83 -0.56 16.66
CA ILE A 11 2.20 -0.74 15.34
C ILE A 11 2.25 -2.21 14.91
N LEU A 12 3.35 -2.92 15.19
CA LEU A 12 3.47 -4.35 14.89
C LEU A 12 2.43 -5.16 15.68
N ASP A 13 2.30 -4.87 16.97
CA ASP A 13 1.32 -5.49 17.84
C ASP A 13 -0.10 -5.17 17.34
N GLU A 14 -0.35 -3.92 16.96
CA GLU A 14 -1.63 -3.51 16.35
C GLU A 14 -1.90 -4.25 15.04
N LEU A 15 -0.91 -4.48 14.16
CA LEU A 15 -1.06 -5.17 12.89
C LEU A 15 -1.30 -6.68 13.05
N GLY A 16 -0.82 -7.27 14.14
CA GLY A 16 -0.90 -8.70 14.42
C GLY A 16 0.25 -9.48 13.78
N GLU A 17 0.42 -10.73 14.20
CA GLU A 17 1.59 -11.57 13.91
C GLU A 17 1.90 -11.68 12.42
N HIS A 18 0.93 -12.11 11.62
CA HIS A 18 1.18 -12.36 10.20
C HIS A 18 1.51 -11.11 9.39
N ALA A 19 0.82 -9.99 9.64
CA ALA A 19 1.14 -8.72 8.98
C ALA A 19 2.50 -8.17 9.44
N SER A 20 2.88 -8.40 10.70
CA SER A 20 4.20 -8.05 11.22
C SER A 20 5.32 -8.86 10.57
N GLU A 21 5.12 -10.16 10.32
CA GLU A 21 6.10 -10.99 9.59
C GLU A 21 6.33 -10.46 8.16
N VAL A 22 5.25 -10.16 7.45
CA VAL A 22 5.31 -9.63 6.08
C VAL A 22 5.94 -8.24 6.05
N LEU A 23 5.65 -7.39 7.04
CA LEU A 23 6.27 -6.08 7.19
C LEU A 23 7.77 -6.21 7.48
N ARG A 24 8.19 -7.12 8.37
CA ARG A 24 9.61 -7.43 8.63
C ARG A 24 10.34 -7.86 7.36
N ALA A 25 9.72 -8.71 6.55
CA ALA A 25 10.28 -9.14 5.27
C ALA A 25 10.39 -7.99 4.25
N SER A 26 9.44 -7.05 4.26
CA SER A 26 9.39 -5.91 3.33
C SER A 26 10.22 -4.70 3.81
N TRP A 27 10.60 -4.66 5.09
CA TRP A 27 11.18 -3.48 5.74
C TRP A 27 12.51 -3.03 5.13
N GLY A 28 13.38 -3.98 4.77
CA GLY A 28 14.67 -3.66 4.20
C GLY A 28 14.56 -2.91 2.85
N GLU A 29 13.49 -3.17 2.10
CA GLU A 29 13.18 -2.43 0.88
C GLU A 29 12.51 -1.10 1.22
N ALA A 30 11.47 -1.12 2.06
CA ALA A 30 10.74 0.07 2.48
C ALA A 30 11.69 1.15 3.02
N ALA A 31 12.59 0.80 3.94
CA ALA A 31 13.54 1.72 4.57
C ALA A 31 14.60 2.30 3.60
N ARG A 32 14.74 1.74 2.39
CA ARG A 32 15.63 2.28 1.35
C ARG A 32 14.93 3.27 0.43
N VAL A 33 13.63 3.09 0.19
CA VAL A 33 12.87 3.83 -0.83
C VAL A 33 12.01 4.94 -0.23
N PHE A 34 11.58 4.79 1.02
CA PHE A 34 10.84 5.81 1.75
C PHE A 34 11.77 6.71 2.57
N SER A 35 11.38 7.97 2.69
CA SER A 35 11.82 8.92 3.69
C SER A 35 11.32 8.53 5.09
N PRO A 36 11.86 9.11 6.18
CA PRO A 36 11.34 8.85 7.53
C PRO A 36 9.85 9.14 7.67
N ARG A 37 9.37 10.24 7.07
CA ARG A 37 7.95 10.60 7.03
C ARG A 37 7.14 9.64 6.16
N GLY A 38 7.71 9.19 5.04
CA GLY A 38 7.10 8.19 4.17
C GLY A 38 6.92 6.83 4.85
N LEU A 39 7.86 6.41 5.70
CA LEU A 39 7.73 5.20 6.51
C LEU A 39 6.60 5.31 7.54
N GLU A 40 6.47 6.45 8.21
CA GLU A 40 5.33 6.71 9.11
C GLU A 40 4.01 6.62 8.35
N ALA A 41 3.91 7.27 7.18
CA ALA A 41 2.72 7.22 6.34
C ALA A 41 2.42 5.81 5.83
N TYR A 42 3.43 5.03 5.45
CA TYR A 42 3.30 3.64 5.05
C TYR A 42 2.76 2.76 6.19
N LEU A 43 3.30 2.90 7.39
CA LEU A 43 2.84 2.17 8.57
C LEU A 43 1.40 2.55 8.95
N HIS A 44 1.08 3.85 8.94
CA HIS A 44 -0.29 4.33 9.17
C HIS A 44 -1.26 3.88 8.08
N GLY A 45 -0.81 3.73 6.83
CA GLY A 45 -1.60 3.15 5.76
C GLY A 45 -1.96 1.70 6.04
N ALA A 46 -1.00 0.90 6.52
CA ALA A 46 -1.23 -0.49 6.89
C ALA A 46 -2.21 -0.63 8.07
N THR A 47 -2.05 0.15 9.14
CA THR A 47 -2.99 0.13 10.28
C THR A 47 -4.37 0.66 9.91
N GLY A 48 -4.42 1.72 9.08
CA GLY A 48 -5.65 2.23 8.51
C GLY A 48 -6.42 1.16 7.75
N LEU A 49 -5.76 0.41 6.86
CA LEU A 49 -6.36 -0.71 6.14
C LEU A 49 -6.81 -1.84 7.07
N LYS A 50 -6.05 -2.15 8.12
CA LYS A 50 -6.45 -3.13 9.13
C LYS A 50 -7.74 -2.71 9.85
N SER A 51 -7.86 -1.43 10.21
CA SER A 51 -9.04 -0.90 10.92
C SER A 51 -10.34 -1.05 10.12
N LEU A 52 -10.25 -1.18 8.79
CA LEU A 52 -11.39 -1.43 7.91
C LEU A 52 -11.97 -2.86 8.07
N GLY A 53 -11.28 -3.78 8.75
CA GLY A 53 -11.87 -5.05 9.19
C GLY A 53 -12.27 -6.03 8.09
N ARG A 54 -11.63 -5.98 6.90
CA ARG A 54 -11.97 -6.85 5.75
C ARG A 54 -10.94 -7.95 5.43
N GLY A 55 -10.33 -8.48 6.47
CA GLY A 55 -9.36 -9.55 6.36
C GLY A 55 -7.94 -9.05 6.12
N THR A 56 -6.99 -9.96 6.29
CA THR A 56 -5.57 -9.64 6.39
C THR A 56 -4.93 -9.44 5.02
N ASP A 57 -5.38 -10.15 3.98
CA ASP A 57 -4.81 -10.09 2.62
C ASP A 57 -4.73 -8.66 2.04
N LEU A 58 -5.72 -7.82 2.37
CA LEU A 58 -5.74 -6.41 2.00
C LEU A 58 -4.54 -5.65 2.56
N VAL A 59 -4.22 -5.90 3.83
CA VAL A 59 -3.10 -5.27 4.53
C VAL A 59 -1.78 -5.82 4.00
N LEU A 60 -1.69 -7.15 3.80
CA LEU A 60 -0.47 -7.80 3.30
C LEU A 60 -0.12 -7.31 1.89
N SER A 61 -1.11 -7.27 0.99
CA SER A 61 -0.91 -6.84 -0.40
C SER A 61 -0.43 -5.39 -0.47
N PHE A 62 -0.94 -4.49 0.39
CA PHE A 62 -0.42 -3.14 0.52
C PHE A 62 1.03 -3.11 1.05
N ILE A 63 1.30 -3.80 2.16
CA ILE A 63 2.64 -3.88 2.78
C ILE A 63 3.69 -4.33 1.75
N GLN A 64 3.40 -5.37 0.98
CA GLN A 64 4.32 -5.94 0.00
C GLN A 64 4.49 -5.05 -1.23
N SER A 65 3.43 -4.37 -1.67
CA SER A 65 3.43 -3.67 -2.97
C SER A 65 3.93 -2.23 -2.87
N ALA A 66 3.67 -1.56 -1.75
CA ALA A 66 3.98 -0.13 -1.60
C ALA A 66 5.47 0.22 -1.82
N PRO A 67 6.46 -0.53 -1.31
CA PRO A 67 7.87 -0.20 -1.54
C PRO A 67 8.26 -0.19 -3.04
N ALA A 68 7.72 -1.14 -3.81
CA ALA A 68 7.97 -1.18 -5.25
C ALA A 68 7.31 -0.01 -5.97
N VAL A 69 6.08 0.35 -5.61
CA VAL A 69 5.41 1.54 -6.17
C VAL A 69 6.18 2.82 -5.85
N THR A 70 6.67 2.98 -4.60
CA THR A 70 7.52 4.12 -4.21
C THR A 70 8.83 4.16 -4.98
N ARG A 71 9.48 3.02 -5.20
CA ARG A 71 10.72 2.97 -5.99
C ARG A 71 10.50 3.52 -7.40
N GLU A 72 9.41 3.12 -8.04
CA GLU A 72 9.14 3.47 -9.43
C GLU A 72 8.62 4.90 -9.58
N LEU A 73 7.73 5.36 -8.68
CA LEU A 73 6.94 6.58 -8.88
C LEU A 73 6.99 7.58 -7.72
N GLY A 74 7.65 7.25 -6.60
CA GLY A 74 7.73 8.08 -5.40
C GLY A 74 6.58 7.88 -4.40
N GLU A 75 6.71 8.55 -3.25
CA GLU A 75 5.81 8.38 -2.09
C GLU A 75 4.37 8.85 -2.37
N ASP A 76 4.21 9.88 -3.19
CA ASP A 76 2.90 10.42 -3.56
C ASP A 76 2.06 9.37 -4.31
N ALA A 77 2.68 8.53 -5.14
CA ALA A 77 1.98 7.48 -5.86
C ALA A 77 1.41 6.39 -4.93
N VAL A 78 2.09 6.09 -3.81
CA VAL A 78 1.55 5.19 -2.77
C VAL A 78 0.38 5.84 -2.04
N SER A 79 0.46 7.16 -1.80
CA SER A 79 -0.63 7.92 -1.18
C SER A 79 -1.88 7.93 -2.08
N ASP A 80 -1.70 8.15 -3.39
CA ASP A 80 -2.77 8.07 -4.39
C ASP A 80 -3.39 6.66 -4.47
N LEU A 81 -2.54 5.62 -4.45
CA LEU A 81 -2.97 4.23 -4.45
C LEU A 81 -3.81 3.88 -3.20
N LEU A 82 -3.37 4.31 -2.02
CA LEU A 82 -4.10 4.11 -0.78
C LEU A 82 -5.45 4.86 -0.80
N ALA A 83 -5.46 6.11 -1.26
CA ALA A 83 -6.69 6.89 -1.38
C ALA A 83 -7.69 6.25 -2.35
N ALA A 84 -7.21 5.73 -3.49
CA ALA A 84 -8.03 4.96 -4.43
C ALA A 84 -8.62 3.71 -3.77
N ALA A 85 -7.81 2.93 -3.06
CA ALA A 85 -8.26 1.74 -2.34
C ALA A 85 -9.33 2.05 -1.28
N ILE A 86 -9.17 3.12 -0.50
CA ILE A 86 -10.17 3.58 0.48
C ILE A 86 -11.49 3.97 -0.21
N LYS A 87 -11.42 4.67 -1.35
CA LYS A 87 -12.61 5.05 -2.14
C LYS A 87 -13.35 3.82 -2.70
N MET A 88 -12.61 2.76 -3.05
CA MET A 88 -13.16 1.51 -3.57
C MET A 88 -13.80 0.65 -2.49
N TYR A 89 -13.42 0.82 -1.23
CA TYR A 89 -13.81 -0.03 -0.12
C TYR A 89 -15.34 -0.23 0.01
N SER A 90 -16.16 0.81 -0.18
CA SER A 90 -17.61 0.69 -0.12
C SER A 90 -18.26 0.15 -1.40
N LYS A 91 -17.50 0.02 -2.49
CA LYS A 91 -17.98 -0.32 -3.85
C LYS A 91 -17.63 -1.74 -4.28
N THR A 92 -16.65 -2.38 -3.64
CA THR A 92 -16.18 -3.71 -4.03
C THR A 92 -15.65 -4.53 -2.85
N SER A 93 -15.29 -5.78 -3.11
CA SER A 93 -14.76 -6.71 -2.11
C SER A 93 -13.29 -6.42 -1.77
N ALA A 94 -12.86 -6.85 -0.58
CA ALA A 94 -11.46 -6.75 -0.16
C ALA A 94 -10.52 -7.51 -1.11
N THR A 95 -10.99 -8.62 -1.69
CA THR A 95 -10.25 -9.40 -2.67
C THR A 95 -9.93 -8.57 -3.92
N VAL A 96 -10.87 -7.79 -4.43
CA VAL A 96 -10.63 -6.91 -5.58
C VAL A 96 -9.60 -5.84 -5.25
N ILE A 97 -9.69 -5.21 -4.07
CA ILE A 97 -8.73 -4.18 -3.66
C ILE A 97 -7.34 -4.78 -3.43
N SER A 98 -7.27 -6.00 -2.89
CA SER A 98 -6.01 -6.73 -2.76
C SER A 98 -5.35 -6.97 -4.13
N LEU A 99 -6.14 -7.33 -5.16
CA LEU A 99 -5.65 -7.45 -6.53
C LEU A 99 -5.17 -6.12 -7.12
N VAL A 100 -5.84 -5.00 -6.79
CA VAL A 100 -5.38 -3.65 -7.18
C VAL A 100 -4.02 -3.37 -6.55
N PHE A 101 -3.82 -3.62 -5.26
CA PHE A 101 -2.51 -3.46 -4.62
C PHE A 101 -1.46 -4.37 -5.26
N SER A 102 -1.72 -5.67 -5.37
CA SER A 102 -0.76 -6.64 -5.90
C SER A 102 -0.36 -6.40 -7.36
N SER A 103 -1.23 -5.79 -8.17
CA SER A 103 -0.93 -5.44 -9.57
C SER A 103 -0.29 -4.05 -9.73
N SER A 104 -0.36 -3.20 -8.69
CA SER A 104 0.15 -1.83 -8.74
C SER A 104 1.65 -1.71 -9.03
N PRO A 105 2.55 -2.59 -8.52
CA PRO A 105 3.97 -2.53 -8.89
C PRO A 105 4.21 -2.71 -10.40
N ILE A 106 3.45 -3.61 -11.04
CA ILE A 106 3.54 -3.82 -12.49
C ILE A 106 3.04 -2.59 -13.23
N ALA A 107 1.88 -2.04 -12.82
CA ALA A 107 1.35 -0.82 -13.43
C ALA A 107 2.33 0.36 -13.26
N ALA A 108 2.89 0.53 -12.07
CA ALA A 108 3.85 1.59 -11.76
C ALA A 108 5.09 1.51 -12.66
N SER A 109 5.73 0.33 -12.74
CA SER A 109 6.92 0.12 -13.57
C SER A 109 6.63 0.27 -15.07
N ARG A 110 5.43 -0.09 -15.53
CA ARG A 110 5.05 0.03 -16.95
C ARG A 110 4.70 1.45 -17.37
N LEU A 111 4.08 2.22 -16.49
CA LEU A 111 3.69 3.59 -16.76
C LEU A 111 4.86 4.54 -16.56
N GLY A 112 5.71 4.32 -15.56
CA GLY A 112 6.94 5.07 -15.31
C GLY A 112 6.75 6.57 -15.02
N ASP A 113 5.50 7.01 -14.87
CA ASP A 113 5.11 8.40 -14.64
C ASP A 113 3.95 8.46 -13.63
N PRO A 114 4.06 9.29 -12.56
CA PRO A 114 3.03 9.38 -11.52
C PRO A 114 1.67 9.89 -12.02
N GLU A 115 1.62 10.78 -13.01
CA GLU A 115 0.36 11.28 -13.58
C GLU A 115 -0.33 10.19 -14.40
N LEU A 116 0.44 9.40 -15.18
CA LEU A 116 -0.11 8.24 -15.88
C LEU A 116 -0.64 7.19 -14.90
N PHE A 117 0.05 6.96 -13.78
CA PHE A 117 -0.43 6.06 -12.73
C PHE A 117 -1.72 6.57 -12.07
N ARG A 118 -1.84 7.88 -11.80
CA ARG A 118 -3.10 8.49 -11.36
C ARG A 118 -4.23 8.31 -12.39
N GLY A 119 -3.92 8.47 -13.67
CA GLY A 119 -4.85 8.17 -14.76
C GLY A 119 -5.32 6.71 -14.77
N TYR A 120 -4.41 5.77 -14.52
CA TYR A 120 -4.73 4.34 -14.37
C TYR A 120 -5.64 4.07 -13.17
N LEU A 121 -5.35 4.65 -12.00
CA LEU A 121 -6.23 4.51 -10.82
C LEU A 121 -7.62 5.09 -11.08
N HIS A 122 -7.70 6.23 -11.78
CA HIS A 122 -8.97 6.83 -12.20
C HIS A 122 -9.76 5.94 -13.17
N LEU A 123 -9.07 5.27 -14.10
CA LEU A 123 -9.69 4.30 -14.99
C LEU A 123 -10.31 3.14 -14.20
N ILE A 124 -9.62 2.59 -13.20
CA ILE A 124 -10.18 1.49 -12.38
C ILE A 124 -11.42 1.97 -11.60
N ASP A 125 -11.38 3.15 -10.98
CA ASP A 125 -12.56 3.70 -10.27
C ASP A 125 -13.74 3.93 -11.23
N THR A 126 -13.46 4.33 -12.47
CA THR A 126 -14.49 4.46 -13.51
C THR A 126 -15.11 3.11 -13.87
N LEU A 127 -14.30 2.07 -14.06
CA LEU A 127 -14.77 0.72 -14.36
C LEU A 127 -15.62 0.15 -13.21
N LEU A 128 -15.20 0.38 -11.96
CA LEU A 128 -15.98 0.00 -10.77
C LEU A 128 -17.34 0.68 -10.70
N ALA A 129 -17.45 1.93 -11.15
CA ALA A 129 -18.72 2.66 -11.13
C ALA A 129 -19.71 2.17 -12.21
N GLN A 130 -19.28 1.33 -13.15
CA GLN A 130 -20.14 0.75 -14.19
C GLN A 130 -20.55 -0.70 -13.89
N ALA A 131 -20.03 -1.30 -12.80
CA ALA A 131 -20.35 -2.66 -12.36
C ALA A 131 -21.60 -2.67 -11.47
#